data_AF-A0A5K0V0H3-F1
#
_entry.id   AF-A0A5K0V0H3-F1
#
_cell.length_a   1.000
_cell.length_b   1.000
_cell.length_c   1.000
_cell.angle_alpha   90.00
_cell.angle_beta   90.00
_cell.angle_gamma   90.00
#
_symmetry.space_group_name_H-M   'P 1'
#
loop_
_entity.id
_entity.type
_entity.pdbx_description
1 polymer ?
#
loop_
_entity_poly.entity_id
_entity_poly.type
_entity_poly.pdbx_seq_one_letter_code
_entity_poly.pdbx_strand_id
1 'polypeptide(L)'
;FCFFAYKLLTVGVRTHDIWSKMWKVDIPPRVKFFIWLLFHNILLTKFACVHRNILTTAVCLRCGALEENTLHVLRDCSSSQAIWVVYLHGLNC
;
A
#
# COMPACT_ATOMS: atom_id res chain seq x y z
N PHE A 1 -13.57 -4.78 -5.33
CA PHE A 1 -12.55 -3.74 -5.10
C PHE A 1 -11.44 -4.16 -4.13
N CYS A 2 -11.74 -4.60 -2.90
CA CYS A 2 -10.71 -4.98 -1.91
C CYS A 2 -9.81 -6.16 -2.37
N PHE A 3 -10.39 -7.20 -2.97
CA PHE A 3 -9.63 -8.35 -3.46
C PHE A 3 -8.65 -7.98 -4.60
N PHE A 4 -9.06 -7.08 -5.50
CA PHE A 4 -8.21 -6.59 -6.59
C PHE A 4 -7.06 -5.73 -6.05
N ALA A 5 -7.33 -4.89 -5.05
CA ALA A 5 -6.30 -4.11 -4.38
C ALA A 5 -5.27 -5.00 -3.64
N TYR A 6 -5.73 -6.02 -2.91
CA TYR A 6 -4.84 -6.98 -2.27
C TYR A 6 -3.98 -7.74 -3.30
N LYS A 7 -4.59 -8.21 -4.41
CA LYS A 7 -3.83 -8.84 -5.50
C LYS A 7 -2.79 -7.91 -6.12
N LEU A 8 -3.12 -6.64 -6.34
CA LEU A 8 -2.17 -5.63 -6.83
C LEU A 8 -1.00 -5.41 -5.86
N LEU A 9 -1.24 -5.47 -4.55
CA LEU A 9 -0.17 -5.38 -3.55
C LEU A 9 0.68 -6.65 -3.51
N THR A 10 0.15 -7.82 -3.86
CA THR A 10 0.90 -9.10 -3.88
C THR A 10 1.69 -9.34 -5.17
N VAL A 11 1.16 -8.91 -6.33
CA VAL A 11 1.80 -9.09 -7.63
C VAL A 11 2.50 -7.79 -8.00
N GLY A 12 3.82 -7.74 -7.78
CA GLY A 12 4.65 -6.58 -8.14
C GLY A 12 4.36 -6.10 -9.56
N VAL A 13 4.15 -4.78 -9.72
CA VAL A 13 3.50 -4.23 -10.90
C VAL A 13 4.54 -3.63 -11.87
N ARG A 14 4.54 -4.08 -13.15
CA ARG A 14 5.54 -3.72 -14.20
C ARG A 14 5.19 -2.43 -14.96
N THR A 15 5.86 -1.34 -14.64
CA THR A 15 5.52 0.08 -14.88
C THR A 15 5.11 0.53 -16.30
N HIS A 16 5.55 -0.12 -17.38
CA HIS A 16 5.48 0.46 -18.73
C HIS A 16 4.06 0.65 -19.29
N ASP A 17 3.07 -0.13 -18.82
CA ASP A 17 1.70 -0.16 -19.41
C ASP A 17 0.56 0.13 -18.41
N ILE A 18 0.88 0.34 -17.12
CA ILE A 18 -0.13 0.48 -16.08
C ILE A 18 -0.80 1.82 -16.11
N TRP A 19 -0.07 2.89 -16.41
CA TRP A 19 -0.61 4.24 -16.31
C TRP A 19 -1.81 4.43 -17.24
N SER A 20 -1.64 4.03 -18.50
CA SER A 20 -2.70 4.02 -19.51
C SER A 20 -3.89 3.16 -19.13
N LYS A 21 -3.68 2.03 -18.43
CA LYS A 21 -4.76 1.14 -17.96
C LYS A 21 -5.46 1.70 -16.72
N MET A 22 -4.69 2.19 -15.74
CA MET A 22 -5.17 2.71 -14.46
C MET A 22 -6.11 3.90 -14.64
N TRP A 23 -5.80 4.82 -15.57
CA TRP A 23 -6.67 5.95 -15.85
C TRP A 23 -7.98 5.56 -16.52
N LYS A 24 -7.99 4.45 -17.28
CA LYS A 24 -9.18 3.91 -17.95
C LYS A 24 -10.08 3.09 -17.03
N VAL A 25 -9.60 2.61 -15.89
CA VAL A 25 -10.45 1.89 -14.93
C VAL A 25 -11.45 2.86 -14.29
N ASP A 26 -12.70 2.42 -14.19
CA ASP A 26 -13.75 3.17 -13.51
C ASP A 26 -13.63 2.97 -11.98
N ILE A 27 -12.70 3.73 -11.39
CA ILE A 27 -12.46 3.79 -9.94
C ILE A 27 -12.50 5.25 -9.49
N PRO A 28 -12.89 5.51 -8.23
CA PRO A 28 -12.89 6.86 -7.69
C PRO A 28 -11.52 7.54 -7.88
N PRO A 29 -11.48 8.82 -8.31
CA PRO A 29 -10.23 9.53 -8.54
C PRO A 29 -9.27 9.52 -7.34
N ARG A 30 -9.82 9.52 -6.12
CA ARG A 30 -9.05 9.41 -4.87
C ARG A 30 -8.23 8.11 -4.79
N VAL A 31 -8.78 7.01 -5.31
CA VAL A 31 -8.09 5.71 -5.36
C VAL A 31 -7.01 5.71 -6.44
N LYS A 32 -7.28 6.29 -7.61
CA LYS A 32 -6.26 6.46 -8.67
C LYS A 32 -5.06 7.27 -8.18
N PHE A 33 -5.34 8.38 -7.49
CA PHE A 33 -4.30 9.23 -6.90
C PHE A 33 -3.50 8.49 -5.82
N PHE A 34 -4.18 7.73 -4.95
CA PHE A 34 -3.51 6.89 -3.95
C PHE A 34 -2.59 5.84 -4.58
N ILE A 35 -3.04 5.16 -5.64
CA ILE A 35 -2.22 4.20 -6.39
C ILE A 35 -1.01 4.90 -7.03
N TRP A 36 -1.19 6.10 -7.60
CA TRP A 36 -0.07 6.87 -8.12
C TRP A 36 0.97 7.20 -7.05
N LEU A 37 0.54 7.68 -5.87
CA LEU A 37 1.42 7.94 -4.73
C LEU A 37 2.19 6.67 -4.30
N LEU A 38 1.51 5.53 -4.33
CA LEU A 38 2.09 4.22 -4.01
C LEU A 38 3.22 3.85 -4.98
N PHE A 39 2.98 3.98 -6.30
CA PHE A 39 3.98 3.68 -7.32
C PHE A 39 5.23 4.53 -7.22
N HIS A 40 5.07 5.81 -6.87
CA HIS A 40 6.19 6.72 -6.73
C HIS A 40 6.86 6.65 -5.35
N ASN A 41 6.45 5.73 -4.45
CA ASN A 41 6.90 5.67 -3.06
C ASN A 41 6.85 7.04 -2.34
N ILE A 42 5.85 7.87 -2.69
CA ILE A 42 5.67 9.21 -2.14
C ILE A 42 4.98 9.15 -0.77
N LEU A 43 4.35 8.03 -0.45
CA LEU A 43 3.75 7.81 0.87
C LEU A 43 4.81 8.08 1.95
N LEU A 44 4.45 8.99 2.87
CA LEU A 44 5.22 9.40 4.05
C LEU A 44 5.35 8.24 5.04
N THR A 45 5.97 7.16 4.58
CA THR A 45 6.35 6.01 5.39
C THR A 45 7.56 6.39 6.22
N LYS A 46 7.71 5.86 7.43
CA LYS A 46 8.92 6.17 8.22
C LYS A 46 10.20 5.81 7.51
N PHE A 47 10.20 4.76 6.67
CA PHE A 47 11.34 4.45 5.80
C PHE A 47 11.70 5.63 4.88
N ALA A 48 10.72 6.23 4.20
CA ALA A 48 10.93 7.41 3.36
C ALA A 48 11.37 8.65 4.19
N CYS A 49 10.87 8.80 5.42
CA CYS A 49 11.29 9.88 6.32
C CYS A 49 12.73 9.71 6.83
N VAL A 50 13.16 8.49 7.15
CA VAL A 50 14.55 8.18 7.52
C VAL A 50 15.47 8.45 6.34
N HIS A 51 15.10 8.02 5.12
CA HIS A 51 15.88 8.31 3.92
C HIS A 51 16.00 9.82 3.63
N ARG A 52 15.06 10.64 4.10
CA ARG A 52 15.09 12.10 4.01
C ARG A 52 15.73 12.78 5.23
N ASN A 53 16.31 12.02 6.16
CA ASN A 53 16.86 12.51 7.44
C ASN A 53 15.85 13.27 8.32
N ILE A 54 14.55 13.00 8.18
CA ILE A 54 13.47 13.62 8.98
C ILE A 54 13.26 12.83 10.28
N LEU A 55 13.42 11.51 10.23
CA LEU A 55 13.28 10.61 11.37
C LEU A 55 14.55 9.77 11.56
N THR A 56 14.75 9.29 12.78
CA THR A 56 15.91 8.47 13.15
C THR A 56 15.64 6.97 13.12
N THR A 57 14.37 6.55 13.06
CA THR A 57 13.98 5.13 13.06
C THR A 57 12.91 4.86 12.02
N ALA A 58 13.12 3.79 11.24
CA ALA A 58 12.15 3.32 10.26
C ALA A 58 11.13 2.34 10.88
N VAL A 59 11.27 1.99 12.15
CA VAL A 59 10.42 0.99 12.82
C VAL A 59 8.95 1.42 12.80
N CYS A 60 8.10 0.52 12.30
CA CYS A 60 6.66 0.73 12.24
C CYS A 60 6.09 0.82 13.66
N LEU A 61 5.36 1.91 13.94
CA LEU A 61 4.72 2.10 15.25
C LEU A 61 3.52 1.18 15.47
N ARG A 62 2.98 0.61 14.39
CA ARG A 62 1.78 -0.23 14.45
C ARG A 62 2.11 -1.63 14.93
N CYS A 63 3.15 -2.25 14.36
CA CYS A 63 3.56 -3.60 14.71
C CYS A 63 4.78 -3.65 15.64
N GLY A 64 5.59 -2.58 15.70
CA GLY A 64 6.80 -2.50 16.51
C GLY A 64 7.98 -3.37 16.04
N ALA A 65 7.83 -4.13 14.94
CA ALA A 65 8.73 -5.23 14.62
C ALA A 65 9.59 -5.03 13.36
N LEU A 66 9.04 -4.40 12.31
CA LEU A 66 9.70 -4.26 11.01
C LEU A 66 9.73 -2.79 10.57
N GLU A 67 10.56 -2.50 9.58
CA GLU A 67 10.60 -1.19 8.95
C GLU A 67 9.29 -0.87 8.23
N GLU A 68 8.80 0.34 8.46
CA GLU A 68 7.60 0.89 7.86
C GLU A 68 7.90 1.33 6.43
N ASN A 69 7.87 0.39 5.49
CA ASN A 69 7.85 0.67 4.07
C ASN A 69 6.41 0.58 3.51
N THR A 70 6.21 0.98 2.26
CA THR A 70 4.88 1.06 1.63
C THR A 70 4.12 -0.27 1.67
N LEU A 71 4.78 -1.38 1.33
CA LEU A 71 4.17 -2.71 1.35
C LEU A 71 3.92 -3.20 2.77
N HIS A 72 4.79 -2.87 3.71
CA HIS A 72 4.59 -3.18 5.13
C HIS A 72 3.32 -2.50 5.64
N VAL A 73 3.20 -1.17 5.51
CA VAL A 73 2.01 -0.44 5.98
C VAL A 73 0.72 -0.92 5.33
N LEU A 74 0.79 -1.40 4.08
CA LEU A 74 -0.43 -1.73 3.33
C LEU A 74 -0.75 -3.20 3.26
N ARG A 75 0.19 -4.11 3.56
CA ARG A 75 0.01 -5.56 3.37
C ARG A 75 0.69 -6.38 4.46
N ASP A 76 1.97 -6.12 4.76
CA ASP A 76 2.77 -7.04 5.59
C ASP A 76 2.70 -6.73 7.10
N CYS A 77 2.23 -5.54 7.48
CA CYS A 77 2.01 -5.17 8.86
C CYS A 77 0.87 -6.00 9.45
N SER A 78 1.06 -6.56 10.65
CA SER A 78 0.05 -7.33 11.38
C SER A 78 -1.28 -6.56 11.53
N SER A 79 -1.22 -5.26 11.79
CA SER A 79 -2.42 -4.40 11.83
C SER A 79 -3.14 -4.33 10.49
N SER A 80 -2.39 -4.28 9.39
CA SER A 80 -2.96 -4.21 8.04
C SER A 80 -3.50 -5.55 7.58
N GLN A 81 -2.82 -6.65 7.93
CA GLN A 81 -3.34 -8.00 7.73
C GLN A 81 -4.67 -8.21 8.43
N ALA A 82 -4.82 -7.74 9.68
CA ALA A 82 -6.09 -7.83 10.41
C ALA A 82 -7.23 -7.13 9.65
N ILE A 83 -6.96 -5.96 9.09
CA ILE A 83 -7.92 -5.23 8.24
C ILE A 83 -8.28 -6.08 7.01
N TRP A 84 -7.28 -6.60 6.29
CA TRP A 84 -7.54 -7.43 5.11
C TRP A 84 -8.34 -8.69 5.44
N VAL A 85 -8.04 -9.36 6.55
CA VAL A 85 -8.79 -10.54 7.00
C VAL A 85 -10.28 -10.19 7.19
N VAL A 86 -10.61 -9.08 7.86
CA VAL A 86 -12.00 -8.66 8.04
C VAL A 86 -12.69 -8.40 6.70
N TYR A 87 -12.05 -7.66 5.78
CA TYR A 87 -12.66 -7.35 4.48
C TYR A 87 -12.69 -8.53 3.51
N LEU A 88 -11.73 -9.45 3.58
CA LEU A 88 -11.68 -10.63 2.70
C LEU A 88 -12.64 -11.73 3.19
N HIS A 89 -12.76 -11.93 4.51
CA HIS A 89 -13.74 -12.88 5.07
C HIS A 89 -15.17 -12.34 5.03
N GLY A 90 -15.37 -11.02 5.18
CA GLY A 90 -16.69 -10.39 5.05
C GLY A 90 -17.27 -10.35 3.63
N LEU A 91 -16.49 -10.74 2.61
CA LEU A 91 -16.92 -10.88 1.21
C LEU A 91 -17.37 -12.31 0.86
N ASN A 92 -17.29 -13.25 1.80
CA ASN A 92 -17.83 -14.62 1.69
C ASN A 92 -19.26 -14.76 2.28
N CYS A 93 -19.93 -13.63 2.54
CA CYS A 93 -21.34 -13.57 2.90
C CYS A 93 -22.16 -12.98 1.75
#